data_AF-A0A7Z7BL77-F1
#
_entry.id   AF-A0A7Z7BL77-F1
#
_cell.length_a   1.000
_cell.length_b   1.000
_cell.length_c   1.000
_cell.angle_alpha   90.00
_cell.angle_beta   90.00
_cell.angle_gamma   90.00
#
_symmetry.space_group_name_H-M   'P 1'
#
loop_
_entity.id
_entity.type
_entity.pdbx_description
1 polymer ?
#
loop_
_entity_poly.entity_id
_entity_poly.type
_entity_poly.pdbx_seq_one_letter_code
_entity_poly.pdbx_strand_id
1 'polypeptide(L)'
;MKISFKRHLHKQAGQGMTEYIIIVALIAVSAIAVYASFGKTIRQQTAGLTHEMSGTDSTADISDARAAATDGKSQADKNKGMGAYGSDGALSTGNK
;
A
#
# COMPACT_ATOMS: atom_id res chain seq x y z
N MET A 1 59.58 10.61 -12.67
CA MET A 1 58.62 9.86 -13.50
C MET A 1 57.27 9.90 -12.79
N LYS A 2 56.29 10.66 -13.32
CA LYS A 2 54.95 10.79 -12.73
C LYS A 2 53.94 10.18 -13.68
N ILE A 3 53.37 9.03 -13.31
CA ILE A 3 52.31 8.38 -14.08
C ILE A 3 50.98 8.94 -13.55
N SER A 4 50.25 9.68 -14.39
CA SER A 4 48.94 10.24 -14.04
C SER A 4 47.84 9.35 -14.60
N PHE A 5 47.04 8.75 -13.73
CA PHE A 5 45.92 7.87 -14.11
C PHE A 5 44.63 8.70 -14.22
N LYS A 6 44.21 9.02 -15.44
CA LYS A 6 42.91 9.67 -15.69
C LYS A 6 41.79 8.64 -15.55
N ARG A 7 41.01 8.72 -14.46
CA ARG A 7 39.76 7.97 -14.30
C ARG A 7 38.70 8.54 -15.23
N HIS A 8 38.35 7.79 -16.27
CA HIS A 8 37.18 8.10 -17.10
C HIS A 8 35.92 7.68 -16.34
N LEU A 9 35.24 8.63 -15.70
CA LEU A 9 33.86 8.43 -15.25
C LEU A 9 32.97 8.44 -16.50
N HIS A 10 32.64 7.26 -17.01
CA HIS A 10 31.67 7.12 -18.10
C HIS A 10 30.33 7.65 -17.58
N LYS A 11 29.89 8.81 -18.07
CA LYS A 11 28.52 9.28 -17.87
C LYS A 11 27.62 8.31 -18.63
N GLN A 12 26.89 7.46 -17.92
CA GLN A 12 25.92 6.55 -18.52
C GLN A 12 24.73 7.35 -19.06
N ALA A 13 24.79 7.76 -20.32
CA ALA A 13 23.63 8.30 -21.01
C ALA A 13 22.60 7.17 -21.16
N GLY A 14 21.48 7.27 -20.45
CA GLY A 14 20.41 6.26 -20.43
C GLY A 14 20.17 5.59 -19.07
N GLN A 15 21.12 5.65 -18.14
CA GLN A 15 20.96 5.06 -16.79
C GLN A 15 19.82 5.73 -16.01
N GLY A 16 19.63 7.04 -16.20
CA GLY A 16 18.53 7.77 -15.57
C GLY A 16 17.15 7.37 -16.10
N MET A 17 16.99 7.22 -17.42
CA MET A 17 15.67 7.03 -18.03
C MET A 17 15.00 5.72 -17.58
N THR A 18 15.75 4.61 -17.52
CA THR A 18 15.21 3.33 -17.07
C THR A 18 14.93 3.32 -15.57
N GLU A 19 15.78 3.96 -14.76
CA GLU A 19 15.60 4.06 -13.31
C GLU A 19 14.36 4.89 -12.96
N TYR A 20 14.15 6.02 -13.65
CA TYR A 20 12.94 6.82 -13.50
C TYR A 20 11.68 6.05 -13.89
N ILE A 21 11.70 5.29 -14.99
CA ILE A 21 10.55 4.49 -15.42
C ILE A 21 10.18 3.44 -14.37
N ILE A 22 11.17 2.77 -13.79
CA ILE A 22 10.93 1.76 -12.74
C ILE A 22 10.35 2.42 -11.48
N ILE A 23 10.93 3.53 -11.01
CA ILE A 23 10.44 4.23 -9.82
C ILE A 23 9.01 4.74 -10.03
N VAL A 24 8.72 5.32 -11.20
CA VAL A 24 7.37 5.82 -11.53
C VAL A 24 6.36 4.66 -11.59
N ALA A 25 6.72 3.51 -12.17
CA ALA A 25 5.86 2.33 -12.18
C ALA A 25 5.52 1.85 -10.75
N LEU A 26 6.50 1.84 -9.84
CA LEU A 26 6.28 1.45 -8.44
C LEU A 26 5.38 2.44 -7.69
N ILE A 27 5.54 3.74 -7.92
CA ILE A 27 4.67 4.78 -7.34
C ILE A 27 3.24 4.63 -7.87
N ALA A 28 3.07 4.41 -9.17
CA ALA A 28 1.75 4.26 -9.78
C ALA A 28 0.96 3.07 -9.22
N VAL A 29 1.60 1.91 -9.11
CA VAL A 29 0.97 0.71 -8.53
C VAL A 29 0.59 0.94 -7.06
N SER A 30 1.49 1.56 -6.29
CA SER A 30 1.24 1.91 -4.88
C SER A 30 0.08 2.90 -4.73
N ALA A 31 0.02 3.91 -5.60
CA ALA A 31 -1.03 4.92 -5.59
C ALA A 31 -2.41 4.30 -5.85
N ILE A 32 -2.53 3.38 -6.82
CA ILE A 32 -3.81 2.68 -7.09
C ILE A 32 -4.30 1.95 -5.83
N ALA A 33 -3.42 1.24 -5.13
CA ALA A 33 -3.77 0.51 -3.91
C ALA A 33 -4.18 1.44 -2.76
N VAL A 34 -3.44 2.53 -2.56
CA VAL A 34 -3.77 3.54 -1.53
C VAL A 34 -5.09 4.23 -1.85
N TYR A 35 -5.32 4.66 -3.10
CA TYR A 35 -6.58 5.30 -3.49
C TYR A 35 -7.78 4.36 -3.35
N ALA A 36 -7.64 3.08 -3.69
CA ALA A 36 -8.71 2.10 -3.51
C ALA A 36 -9.05 1.89 -2.03
N SER A 37 -8.03 1.68 -1.18
CA SER A 37 -8.21 1.44 0.25
C SER A 37 -8.69 2.70 1.00
N PHE A 38 -8.05 3.83 0.76
CA PHE A 38 -8.38 5.11 1.39
C PHE A 38 -9.73 5.65 0.91
N GLY A 39 -10.06 5.48 -0.37
CA GLY A 39 -11.38 5.85 -0.91
C GLY A 39 -12.52 5.06 -0.27
N LYS A 40 -12.30 3.77 0.02
CA LYS A 40 -13.25 2.95 0.80
C LYS A 40 -13.44 3.52 2.21
N THR A 41 -12.36 3.85 2.91
CA THR A 41 -12.40 4.40 4.27
C THR A 41 -13.11 5.75 4.32
N ILE A 42 -12.77 6.69 3.43
CA ILE A 42 -13.44 7.99 3.34
C ILE A 42 -14.93 7.78 3.08
N ARG A 43 -15.30 6.93 2.12
CA ARG A 43 -16.70 6.67 1.79
C ARG A 43 -17.48 6.10 2.98
N GLN A 44 -16.87 5.20 3.76
CA GLN A 44 -17.48 4.64 4.96
C GLN A 44 -17.66 5.71 6.06
N GLN A 45 -16.66 6.55 6.28
CA GLN A 45 -16.77 7.65 7.24
C GLN A 45 -17.81 8.69 6.80
N THR A 46 -17.85 9.05 5.52
CA THR A 46 -18.88 9.94 4.97
C THR A 46 -20.27 9.32 5.03
N ALA A 47 -20.40 8.01 4.81
CA ALA A 47 -21.67 7.30 4.97
C ALA A 47 -22.15 7.36 6.42
N GLY A 48 -21.30 7.05 7.40
CA GLY A 48 -21.65 7.14 8.83
C GLY A 48 -22.00 8.57 9.26
N LEU A 49 -21.28 9.58 8.76
CA LEU A 49 -21.62 10.99 9.01
C LEU A 49 -22.95 11.40 8.33
N THR A 50 -23.20 10.91 7.11
CA THR A 50 -24.46 11.17 6.40
C THR A 50 -25.63 10.50 7.09
N HIS A 51 -25.43 9.29 7.62
CA HIS A 51 -26.43 8.50 8.32
C HIS A 51 -26.79 9.11 9.69
N GLU A 52 -25.77 9.58 10.41
CA GLU A 52 -25.95 10.39 11.63
C GLU A 52 -26.66 11.72 11.32
N MET A 53 -26.30 12.37 10.21
CA MET A 53 -26.94 13.61 9.75
C MET A 53 -28.37 13.40 9.24
N SER A 54 -28.70 12.20 8.73
CA SER A 54 -30.07 11.83 8.32
C SER A 54 -30.93 11.35 9.49
N GLY A 55 -30.39 11.26 10.71
CA GLY A 55 -31.11 10.89 11.93
C GLY A 55 -31.57 9.43 11.96
N THR A 56 -30.97 8.58 11.15
CA THR A 56 -31.24 7.13 11.11
C THR A 56 -30.19 6.41 11.96
N ASP A 57 -30.65 5.49 12.81
CA ASP A 57 -29.85 4.82 13.85
C ASP A 57 -28.53 4.23 13.30
N SER A 58 -27.38 4.84 13.68
CA SER A 58 -26.01 4.51 13.22
C SER A 58 -25.38 3.31 13.92
N THR A 59 -26.15 2.56 14.70
CA THR A 59 -25.67 1.44 15.52
C THR A 59 -25.06 0.30 14.69
N ALA A 60 -25.58 0.04 13.48
CA ALA A 60 -25.01 -0.93 12.54
C ALA A 60 -23.67 -0.46 11.94
N ASP A 61 -23.59 0.79 11.48
CA ASP A 61 -22.37 1.34 10.87
C ASP A 61 -21.23 1.50 11.89
N ILE A 62 -21.56 1.83 13.13
CA ILE A 62 -20.59 1.87 14.24
C ILE A 62 -20.05 0.47 14.53
N SER A 63 -20.89 -0.57 14.46
CA SER A 63 -20.48 -1.96 14.63
C SER A 63 -19.49 -2.38 13.54
N ASP A 64 -19.81 -2.08 12.28
CA ASP A 64 -18.98 -2.40 11.12
C ASP A 64 -17.66 -1.63 11.12
N ALA A 65 -17.69 -0.36 11.55
CA ALA A 65 -16.48 0.45 11.71
C ALA A 65 -15.56 -0.11 12.81
N ARG A 66 -16.12 -0.61 13.92
CA ARG A 66 -15.35 -1.28 14.99
C ARG A 66 -14.75 -2.60 14.52
N ALA A 67 -15.48 -3.37 13.74
CA ALA A 67 -14.98 -4.61 13.14
C ALA A 67 -13.79 -4.32 12.21
N ALA A 68 -13.95 -3.36 11.29
CA ALA A 68 -12.88 -2.96 10.36
C ALA A 68 -11.65 -2.39 11.07
N ALA A 69 -11.84 -1.62 12.16
CA ALA A 69 -10.75 -1.11 12.98
C ALA A 69 -9.99 -2.24 13.70
N THR A 70 -10.71 -3.26 14.17
CA THR A 70 -10.12 -4.43 14.83
C THR A 70 -9.33 -5.29 13.85
N ASP A 71 -9.86 -5.49 12.63
CA ASP A 71 -9.17 -6.19 11.55
C ASP A 71 -7.93 -5.44 11.08
N GLY A 72 -8.04 -4.12 10.93
CA GLY A 72 -6.92 -3.24 10.61
C GLY A 72 -5.82 -3.29 11.67
N LYS A 73 -6.21 -3.31 12.95
CA LYS A 73 -5.27 -3.48 14.07
C LYS A 73 -4.63 -4.86 14.09
N SER A 74 -5.38 -5.93 13.88
CA SER A 74 -4.84 -7.30 13.75
C SER A 74 -3.85 -7.40 12.60
N GLN A 75 -4.15 -6.76 11.47
CA GLN A 75 -3.27 -6.77 10.30
C GLN A 75 -2.02 -5.89 10.49
N ALA A 76 -2.11 -4.82 11.29
CA ALA A 76 -0.97 -3.99 11.67
C ALA A 76 -0.08 -4.67 12.72
N ASP A 77 -0.69 -5.40 13.66
CA ASP A 77 0.00 -6.16 14.71
C ASP A 77 0.67 -7.44 14.14
N LYS A 78 0.21 -7.94 12.98
CA LYS A 78 0.98 -8.86 12.14
C LYS A 78 2.15 -8.09 11.54
N ASN A 79 3.27 -8.08 12.27
CA ASN A 79 4.57 -7.58 11.81
C ASN A 79 4.91 -8.19 10.44
N LYS A 80 4.54 -7.49 9.34
CA LYS A 80 4.98 -7.82 7.98
C LYS A 80 6.41 -7.32 7.77
N GLY A 81 7.31 -7.77 8.63
CA GLY A 81 8.74 -7.71 8.36
C GLY A 81 9.07 -8.64 7.20
N MET A 82 10.14 -8.33 6.48
CA MET A 82 10.64 -9.06 5.31
C MET A 82 10.81 -10.60 5.49
N GLY A 83 10.68 -11.12 6.71
CA GLY A 83 10.59 -12.56 7.00
C GLY A 83 9.23 -13.23 6.73
N ALA A 84 8.15 -12.46 6.54
CA ALA A 84 6.81 -12.98 6.24
C ALA A 84 6.56 -13.25 4.75
N TYR A 85 7.50 -12.88 3.87
CA TYR A 85 7.37 -13.00 2.41
C TYR A 85 7.33 -14.45 1.90
N GLY A 86 7.65 -15.44 2.74
CA GLY A 86 7.60 -16.87 2.40
C GLY A 86 6.38 -17.63 2.95
N SER A 87 5.61 -17.03 3.86
CA SER A 87 4.56 -17.75 4.62
C SER A 87 3.14 -17.49 4.10
N ASP A 88 2.92 -16.42 3.32
CA ASP A 88 1.64 -16.12 2.66
C ASP A 88 1.54 -16.70 1.23
N GLY A 89 2.52 -17.51 0.83
CA GLY A 89 2.51 -18.26 -0.44
C GLY A 89 1.61 -19.49 -0.44
N ALA A 90 0.83 -19.73 0.61
CA ALA A 90 -0.27 -20.67 0.57
C ALA A 90 -1.41 -20.04 -0.24
N LEU A 91 -1.29 -20.13 -1.58
CA LEU A 91 -2.45 -20.29 -2.45
C LEU A 91 -3.35 -21.30 -1.76
N SER A 92 -4.44 -20.82 -1.17
CA SER A 92 -5.58 -21.63 -0.80
C SER A 92 -6.06 -22.29 -2.08
N THR A 93 -5.45 -23.43 -2.41
CA THR A 93 -5.95 -24.36 -3.39
C THR A 93 -7.26 -24.81 -2.78
N GLY A 94 -8.34 -24.25 -3.32
CA GLY A 94 -9.70 -24.62 -2.96
C GLY A 94 -9.79 -26.13 -3.02
N ASN A 95 -10.01 -26.74 -1.86
CA ASN A 95 -10.57 -28.07 -1.78
C ASN A 95 -11.99 -27.94 -1.24
N LYS A 96 -12.86 -28.62 -2.00
CA LYS A 96 -14.31 -28.71 -1.94
C LYS A 96 -14.91 -28.71 -0.54
#